data_AF-A0A927XF97-F1
#
_entry.id   AF-A0A927XF97-F1
#
_cell.length_a   1.000
_cell.length_b   1.000
_cell.length_c   1.000
_cell.angle_alpha   90.00
_cell.angle_beta   90.00
_cell.angle_gamma   90.00
#
_symmetry.space_group_name_H-M   'P 1'
#
loop_
_entity.id
_entity.type
_entity.pdbx_description
1 polymer ?
#
loop_
_entity_poly.entity_id
_entity_poly.type
_entity_poly.pdbx_seq_one_letter_code
_entity_poly.pdbx_strand_id
1 'polypeptide(L)'
;MNNKVKIDNFLKFFRDILIQNPQIELNKEMVYHQLVSLGIPETEKNKTIKHNFNEWINHFSTIDNCDVFVAENWQYFCQFVSHDNVAKTSTEHIKIYIPLDANHIQYGANQIFEFLARENIPHVSKIGSHVRFDDIVIRLVNPNDSVKLINFVTNNSYIQEGLLQPNPFAFNINGIAMASDGRLSYNSTVAHLISLYIDEKKRTNSLNTINIDNFYNYINNYYNYAFSSNEGFEKLKQDFRIQGDIPTQQIVNYKNVFELIIKTNQENFTFQDYISHYEECRNSHIHQQKCSQVETIKSSSAHDSKNEINELLLFIINTMIEKYQDLDIVLNNINQYINTGNENYITRYKGLRENITNSKFRENIITILESNNINFINYSQDLLQQKKQEKDTNSDKKSTVEKSVILTIIEILEIMTNKYGKNFALENLEGFIKSGEPTLLTKENNLRERVVNSSFRKDVFDILTERNIDLNNFLLAASSQIIHPNEVYLEQAILETYKKYEMKFEEGISNLSGKYVTTQALFGLINQGLYTGFTRDNDVRYNLQKNVSREDAITIIKKELGITEINYTQISQIVEQYVQKIIDNNMKNTHQF
;
A
#
# COMPACT_ATOMS: atom_id res chain seq x y z
N MET A 1 24.31 -4.06 -17.55
CA MET A 1 24.33 -5.40 -16.88
C MET A 1 23.09 -5.47 -15.99
N ASN A 2 22.25 -6.49 -16.10
CA ASN A 2 20.98 -6.60 -15.37
C ASN A 2 21.18 -6.50 -13.85
N ASN A 3 20.43 -5.63 -13.15
CA ASN A 3 20.52 -5.44 -11.70
C ASN A 3 20.35 -6.75 -10.92
N LYS A 4 19.47 -7.64 -11.38
CA LYS A 4 19.26 -8.95 -10.74
C LYS A 4 20.55 -9.77 -10.68
N VAL A 5 21.35 -9.76 -11.73
CA VAL A 5 22.65 -10.48 -11.78
C VAL A 5 23.65 -9.87 -10.80
N LYS A 6 23.68 -8.54 -10.66
CA LYS A 6 24.57 -7.87 -9.70
C LYS A 6 24.20 -8.19 -8.26
N ILE A 7 22.90 -8.16 -7.93
CA ILE A 7 22.38 -8.54 -6.61
C ILE A 7 22.74 -10.00 -6.31
N ASP A 8 22.47 -10.91 -7.24
CA ASP A 8 22.73 -12.34 -7.06
C ASP A 8 24.22 -12.63 -6.84
N ASN A 9 25.11 -12.00 -7.62
CA ASN A 9 26.55 -12.08 -7.42
C ASN A 9 27.00 -11.50 -6.07
N PHE A 10 26.41 -10.39 -5.63
CA PHE A 10 26.71 -9.78 -4.35
C PHE A 10 26.30 -10.68 -3.17
N LEU A 11 25.16 -11.35 -3.25
CA LEU A 11 24.72 -12.33 -2.24
C LEU A 11 25.64 -13.57 -2.24
N LYS A 12 26.01 -14.08 -3.42
CA LYS A 12 26.91 -15.23 -3.58
C LYS A 12 28.32 -14.95 -3.10
N PHE A 13 28.81 -13.71 -3.20
CA PHE A 13 30.09 -13.30 -2.63
C PHE A 13 30.17 -13.61 -1.12
N PHE A 14 29.15 -13.26 -0.35
CA PHE A 14 29.12 -13.58 1.08
C PHE A 14 28.95 -15.07 1.37
N ARG A 15 28.15 -15.78 0.56
CA ARG A 15 28.06 -17.24 0.63
C ARG A 15 29.44 -17.88 0.52
N ASP A 16 30.22 -17.48 -0.48
CA ASP A 16 31.53 -18.07 -0.76
C ASP A 16 32.54 -17.76 0.36
N ILE A 17 32.52 -16.53 0.90
CA ILE A 17 33.31 -16.16 2.08
C ILE A 17 33.00 -17.06 3.28
N LEU A 18 31.71 -17.30 3.56
CA LEU A 18 31.27 -18.09 4.72
C LEU A 18 31.51 -19.59 4.55
N ILE A 19 31.46 -20.12 3.31
CA ILE A 19 31.85 -21.50 3.03
C ILE A 19 33.35 -21.70 3.29
N GLN A 20 34.18 -20.75 2.84
CA GLN A 20 35.63 -20.81 3.04
C GLN A 20 36.02 -20.53 4.49
N ASN A 21 35.23 -19.74 5.21
CA ASN A 21 35.51 -19.30 6.58
C ASN A 21 34.28 -19.47 7.49
N PRO A 22 33.92 -20.71 7.88
CA PRO A 22 32.69 -20.99 8.63
C PRO A 22 32.59 -20.27 9.98
N GLN A 23 33.72 -19.85 10.56
CA GLN A 23 33.78 -19.17 11.85
C GLN A 23 33.41 -17.68 11.80
N ILE A 24 33.34 -17.08 10.59
CA ILE A 24 32.98 -15.67 10.46
C ILE A 24 31.51 -15.47 10.82
N GLU A 25 31.24 -14.57 11.77
CA GLU A 25 29.91 -14.05 12.05
C GLU A 25 29.69 -12.81 11.20
N LEU A 26 28.77 -12.89 10.24
CA LEU A 26 28.48 -11.78 9.34
C LEU A 26 27.58 -10.77 10.05
N ASN A 27 28.00 -9.52 10.14
CA ASN A 27 27.18 -8.43 10.66
C ASN A 27 26.83 -7.40 9.58
N LYS A 28 25.88 -6.51 9.90
CA LYS A 28 25.40 -5.48 8.97
C LYS A 28 26.48 -4.50 8.54
N GLU A 29 27.45 -4.18 9.39
CA GLU A 29 28.53 -3.24 9.08
C GLU A 29 29.46 -3.81 8.00
N MET A 30 29.79 -5.10 8.08
CA MET A 30 30.55 -5.82 7.06
C MET A 30 29.82 -5.82 5.72
N VAL A 31 28.51 -6.10 5.74
CA VAL A 31 27.69 -6.06 4.53
C VAL A 31 27.61 -4.64 3.97
N TYR A 32 27.37 -3.65 4.82
CA TYR A 32 27.24 -2.25 4.42
C TYR A 32 28.51 -1.73 3.75
N HIS A 33 29.69 -2.04 4.30
CA HIS A 33 30.97 -1.64 3.74
C HIS A 33 31.17 -2.17 2.31
N GLN A 34 30.80 -3.43 2.07
CA GLN A 34 30.86 -4.03 0.73
C GLN A 34 29.77 -3.48 -0.18
N LEU A 35 28.59 -3.22 0.38
CA LEU A 35 27.46 -2.66 -0.35
C LEU A 35 27.85 -1.31 -0.93
N VAL A 36 28.28 -0.33 -0.12
CA VAL A 36 28.62 1.03 -0.61
C VAL A 36 29.75 1.08 -1.65
N SER A 37 30.53 0.00 -1.75
CA SER A 37 31.62 -0.16 -2.72
C SER A 37 31.20 -0.98 -3.96
N LEU A 38 29.95 -1.44 -4.03
CA LEU A 38 29.44 -2.27 -5.11
C LEU A 38 29.36 -1.48 -6.41
N GLY A 39 30.02 -1.98 -7.46
CA GLY A 39 30.08 -1.33 -8.76
C GLY A 39 31.10 -0.19 -8.85
N ILE A 40 31.85 0.09 -7.77
CA ILE A 40 32.96 1.05 -7.76
C ILE A 40 34.22 0.35 -8.30
N PRO A 41 34.92 0.90 -9.31
CA PRO A 41 36.18 0.37 -9.80
C PRO A 41 37.22 0.24 -8.68
N GLU A 42 38.06 -0.78 -8.73
CA GLU A 42 39.09 -1.01 -7.69
C GLU A 42 40.04 0.19 -7.53
N THR A 43 40.32 0.90 -8.63
CA THR A 43 41.11 2.12 -8.64
C THR A 43 40.45 3.29 -7.90
N GLU A 44 39.14 3.25 -7.69
CA GLU A 44 38.37 4.29 -7.01
C GLU A 44 38.02 3.94 -5.56
N LYS A 45 38.00 2.64 -5.21
CA LYS A 45 37.63 2.20 -3.85
C LYS A 45 38.55 2.82 -2.80
N ASN A 46 37.94 3.28 -1.71
CA ASN A 46 38.62 3.93 -0.58
C ASN A 46 39.36 5.23 -0.91
N LYS A 47 39.25 5.78 -2.12
CA LYS A 47 39.78 7.12 -2.40
C LYS A 47 39.04 8.15 -1.56
N THR A 48 39.79 8.93 -0.79
CA THR A 48 39.22 10.05 -0.03
C THR A 48 39.08 11.28 -0.92
N ILE A 49 37.93 11.92 -0.80
CA ILE A 49 37.58 13.19 -1.46
C ILE A 49 37.39 14.31 -0.43
N LYS A 50 37.78 14.08 0.82
CA LYS A 50 37.63 15.04 1.93
C LYS A 50 38.35 16.36 1.67
N HIS A 51 39.42 16.34 0.88
CA HIS A 51 40.14 17.54 0.48
C HIS A 51 39.26 18.56 -0.26
N ASN A 52 38.18 18.12 -0.93
CA ASN A 52 37.24 18.99 -1.62
C ASN A 52 36.29 19.76 -0.69
N PHE A 53 36.20 19.39 0.60
CA PHE A 53 35.21 19.99 1.51
C PHE A 53 35.45 21.49 1.70
N ASN A 54 36.71 21.90 1.91
CA ASN A 54 37.05 23.32 2.04
C ASN A 54 36.86 24.08 0.72
N GLU A 55 37.15 23.43 -0.41
CA GLU A 55 36.92 24.00 -1.74
C GLU A 55 35.43 24.30 -1.96
N TRP A 56 34.54 23.36 -1.61
CA TRP A 56 33.10 23.58 -1.70
C TRP A 56 32.61 24.65 -0.73
N ILE A 57 33.06 24.66 0.53
CA ILE A 57 32.68 25.70 1.49
C ILE A 57 33.04 27.10 0.95
N ASN A 58 34.25 27.25 0.42
CA ASN A 58 34.71 28.53 -0.13
C ASN A 58 33.97 28.89 -1.42
N HIS A 59 33.75 27.93 -2.32
CA HIS A 59 33.05 28.17 -3.60
C HIS A 59 31.61 28.65 -3.39
N PHE A 60 30.89 28.00 -2.46
CA PHE A 60 29.48 28.31 -2.19
C PHE A 60 29.28 29.45 -1.20
N SER A 61 30.34 30.05 -0.63
CA SER A 61 30.20 31.17 0.32
C SER A 61 29.60 32.44 -0.30
N THR A 62 29.53 32.51 -1.63
CA THR A 62 28.97 33.65 -2.38
C THR A 62 27.74 33.27 -3.22
N ILE A 63 27.36 31.99 -3.23
CA ILE A 63 26.21 31.50 -3.99
C ILE A 63 24.98 31.60 -3.09
N ASP A 64 24.00 32.38 -3.54
CA ASP A 64 22.74 32.52 -2.80
C ASP A 64 21.95 31.19 -2.78
N ASN A 65 21.15 30.99 -1.74
CA ASN A 65 20.32 29.79 -1.55
C ASN A 65 21.06 28.44 -1.46
N CYS A 66 22.35 28.43 -1.08
CA CYS A 66 23.07 27.18 -0.79
C CYS A 66 24.12 27.36 0.31
N ASP A 67 23.78 26.95 1.53
CA ASP A 67 24.72 26.90 2.66
C ASP A 67 25.52 25.59 2.62
N VAL A 68 26.85 25.71 2.69
CA VAL A 68 27.76 24.56 2.68
C VAL A 68 28.64 24.56 3.93
N PHE A 69 28.64 23.44 4.65
CA PHE A 69 29.35 23.33 5.93
C PHE A 69 29.72 21.89 6.27
N VAL A 70 30.51 21.73 7.34
CA VAL A 70 30.80 20.43 7.96
C VAL A 70 30.38 20.51 9.43
N ALA A 71 29.33 19.78 9.80
CA ALA A 71 28.89 19.71 11.18
C ALA A 71 29.93 19.01 12.07
N GLU A 72 30.13 19.51 13.29
CA GLU A 72 31.14 19.02 14.25
C GLU A 72 31.00 17.51 14.52
N ASN A 73 29.76 17.04 14.72
CA ASN A 73 29.45 15.63 14.98
C ASN A 73 29.32 14.78 13.71
N TRP A 74 29.55 15.35 12.53
CA TRP A 74 29.34 14.67 11.24
C TRP A 74 30.44 14.96 10.23
N GLN A 75 31.70 14.98 10.68
CA GLN A 75 32.89 15.29 9.88
C GLN A 75 33.16 14.37 8.68
N TYR A 76 32.49 13.22 8.61
CA TYR A 76 32.53 12.35 7.43
C TYR A 76 31.82 12.98 6.23
N PHE A 77 30.87 13.89 6.46
CA PHE A 77 30.03 14.48 5.42
C PHE A 77 30.22 15.99 5.34
N CYS A 78 30.28 16.51 4.13
CA CYS A 78 30.04 17.92 3.83
C CYS A 78 28.55 18.10 3.51
N GLN A 79 27.85 19.00 4.20
CA GLN A 79 26.42 19.24 4.03
C GLN A 79 26.19 20.42 3.08
N PHE A 80 25.14 20.30 2.26
CA PHE A 80 24.68 21.32 1.32
C PHE A 80 23.19 21.53 1.53
N VAL A 81 22.80 22.74 1.90
CA VAL A 81 21.44 22.99 2.38
C VAL A 81 20.88 24.27 1.78
N SER A 82 19.68 24.20 1.21
CA SER A 82 18.98 25.40 0.75
C SER A 82 18.58 26.30 1.92
N HIS A 83 18.39 27.59 1.66
CA HIS A 83 17.90 28.52 2.70
C HIS A 83 16.46 28.22 3.09
N ASP A 84 15.67 27.72 2.15
CA ASP A 84 14.31 27.27 2.39
C ASP A 84 14.23 26.15 3.45
N ASN A 85 13.27 26.27 4.37
CA ASN A 85 13.13 25.36 5.50
C ASN A 85 12.23 24.14 5.22
N VAL A 86 11.51 24.07 4.10
CA VAL A 86 10.61 22.97 3.73
C VAL A 86 11.37 21.65 3.70
N ALA A 87 12.55 21.62 3.10
CA ALA A 87 13.37 20.42 3.06
C ALA A 87 13.91 20.02 4.44
N LYS A 88 14.16 20.99 5.34
CA LYS A 88 14.63 20.74 6.71
C LYS A 88 13.53 20.21 7.62
N THR A 89 12.28 20.66 7.43
CA THR A 89 11.13 20.26 8.26
C THR A 89 10.40 19.01 7.75
N SER A 90 10.64 18.61 6.49
CA SER A 90 10.06 17.39 5.94
C SER A 90 10.51 16.13 6.69
N THR A 91 9.56 15.23 6.94
CA THR A 91 9.80 13.92 7.56
C THR A 91 10.14 12.83 6.55
N GLU A 92 9.91 13.10 5.25
CA GLU A 92 10.15 12.17 4.15
C GLU A 92 10.78 12.91 2.96
N HIS A 93 11.69 12.25 2.25
CA HIS A 93 12.43 12.85 1.13
C HIS A 93 12.55 11.90 -0.04
N ILE A 94 12.51 12.46 -1.24
CA ILE A 94 13.03 11.81 -2.45
C ILE A 94 14.55 11.86 -2.33
N LYS A 95 15.18 10.74 -1.97
CA LYS A 95 16.63 10.61 -1.90
C LYS A 95 17.17 10.18 -3.25
N ILE A 96 18.11 10.95 -3.79
CA ILE A 96 18.75 10.70 -5.08
C ILE A 96 20.25 10.51 -4.84
N TYR A 97 20.80 9.42 -5.37
CA TYR A 97 22.20 9.08 -5.32
C TYR A 97 22.85 9.34 -6.68
N ILE A 98 23.89 10.18 -6.72
CA ILE A 98 24.61 10.53 -7.95
C ILE A 98 26.09 10.17 -7.74
N PRO A 99 26.48 8.91 -7.96
CA PRO A 99 27.83 8.47 -7.63
C PRO A 99 28.85 8.96 -8.66
N LEU A 100 29.87 9.70 -8.23
CA LEU A 100 30.89 10.24 -9.11
C LEU A 100 32.29 9.73 -8.74
N ASP A 101 33.12 9.46 -9.75
CA ASP A 101 34.52 9.13 -9.49
C ASP A 101 35.29 10.31 -8.88
N ALA A 102 36.48 10.02 -8.33
CA ALA A 102 37.28 11.02 -7.64
C ALA A 102 37.71 12.20 -8.53
N ASN A 103 37.84 12.00 -9.85
CA ASN A 103 38.28 13.04 -10.78
C ASN A 103 37.14 14.00 -11.10
N HIS A 104 35.90 13.51 -11.14
CA HIS A 104 34.75 14.30 -11.54
C HIS A 104 34.01 14.93 -10.36
N ILE A 105 34.08 14.35 -9.15
CA ILE A 105 33.21 14.73 -8.04
C ILE A 105 33.31 16.21 -7.63
N GLN A 106 34.49 16.83 -7.67
CA GLN A 106 34.65 18.23 -7.26
C GLN A 106 33.82 19.17 -8.14
N TYR A 107 34.04 19.12 -9.45
CA TYR A 107 33.35 19.98 -10.41
C TYR A 107 31.90 19.53 -10.68
N GLY A 108 31.64 18.22 -10.67
CA GLY A 108 30.30 17.67 -10.80
C GLY A 108 29.39 18.10 -9.64
N ALA A 109 29.90 18.10 -8.41
CA ALA A 109 29.18 18.64 -7.25
C ALA A 109 28.87 20.13 -7.41
N ASN A 110 29.84 20.94 -7.88
CA ASN A 110 29.60 22.36 -8.15
C ASN A 110 28.43 22.54 -9.11
N GLN A 111 28.45 21.84 -10.25
CA GLN A 111 27.38 21.93 -11.25
C GLN A 111 26.01 21.50 -10.72
N ILE A 112 25.96 20.43 -9.90
CA ILE A 112 24.70 19.95 -9.29
C ILE A 112 24.13 20.98 -8.32
N PHE A 113 24.94 21.47 -7.38
CA PHE A 113 24.45 22.38 -6.33
C PHE A 113 24.21 23.80 -6.84
N GLU A 114 24.97 24.28 -7.82
CA GLU A 114 24.66 25.52 -8.54
C GLU A 114 23.34 25.43 -9.30
N PHE A 115 23.06 24.29 -9.93
CA PHE A 115 21.77 24.06 -10.58
C PHE A 115 20.63 24.11 -9.56
N LEU A 116 20.76 23.42 -8.42
CA LEU A 116 19.74 23.43 -7.36
C LEU A 116 19.50 24.84 -6.81
N ALA A 117 20.58 25.60 -6.56
CA ALA A 117 20.51 26.98 -6.08
C ALA A 117 19.82 27.90 -7.11
N ARG A 118 20.26 27.85 -8.38
CA ARG A 118 19.72 28.69 -9.46
C ARG A 118 18.24 28.43 -9.74
N GLU A 119 17.80 27.18 -9.64
CA GLU A 119 16.41 26.79 -9.83
C GLU A 119 15.55 26.93 -8.55
N ASN A 120 16.15 27.43 -7.45
CA ASN A 120 15.52 27.57 -6.14
C ASN A 120 14.88 26.29 -5.61
N ILE A 121 15.55 25.15 -5.81
CA ILE A 121 15.04 23.84 -5.41
C ILE A 121 15.37 23.59 -3.93
N PRO A 122 14.37 23.39 -3.03
CA PRO A 122 14.65 23.11 -1.63
C PRO A 122 15.30 21.75 -1.42
N HIS A 123 16.42 21.69 -0.68
CA HIS A 123 17.13 20.44 -0.40
C HIS A 123 17.90 20.41 0.93
N VAL A 124 18.12 19.19 1.44
CA VAL A 124 19.06 18.93 2.56
C VAL A 124 19.97 17.77 2.18
N SER A 125 21.10 18.11 1.60
CA SER A 125 21.96 17.19 0.87
C SER A 125 23.31 17.04 1.54
N LYS A 126 24.08 16.04 1.12
CA LYS A 126 25.43 15.82 1.64
C LYS A 126 26.32 15.08 0.66
N ILE A 127 27.62 15.30 0.81
CA ILE A 127 28.67 14.52 0.16
C ILE A 127 29.51 13.79 1.21
N GLY A 128 29.75 12.49 1.01
CA GLY A 128 30.64 11.67 1.84
C GLY A 128 32.13 11.93 1.57
N SER A 129 32.98 11.67 2.55
CA SER A 129 34.43 11.91 2.44
C SER A 129 35.21 10.91 1.56
N HIS A 130 34.53 9.92 0.98
CA HIS A 130 35.12 8.87 0.15
C HIS A 130 34.21 8.55 -1.05
N VAL A 131 34.81 8.11 -2.15
CA VAL A 131 34.08 7.62 -3.34
C VAL A 131 33.30 6.36 -3.00
N ARG A 132 31.99 6.40 -3.27
CA ARG A 132 31.01 5.35 -2.95
C ARG A 132 29.80 5.50 -3.87
N PHE A 133 28.94 4.49 -3.98
CA PHE A 133 27.72 4.68 -4.78
C PHE A 133 26.76 5.74 -4.17
N ASP A 134 26.93 6.05 -2.88
CA ASP A 134 26.17 7.04 -2.11
C ASP A 134 27.05 8.20 -1.65
N ASP A 135 28.05 8.60 -2.47
CA ASP A 135 28.91 9.73 -2.16
C ASP A 135 28.13 11.05 -2.20
N ILE A 136 27.42 11.38 -3.27
CA ILE A 136 26.48 12.51 -3.37
C ILE A 136 25.07 12.03 -3.08
N VAL A 137 24.50 12.54 -1.99
CA VAL A 137 23.11 12.26 -1.58
C VAL A 137 22.30 13.55 -1.61
N ILE A 138 21.39 13.65 -2.56
CA ILE A 138 20.45 14.78 -2.67
C ILE A 138 19.12 14.39 -2.03
N ARG A 139 18.54 15.28 -1.22
CA ARG A 139 17.22 15.05 -0.60
C ARG A 139 16.25 16.15 -1.00
N LEU A 140 15.25 15.79 -1.79
CA LEU A 140 14.23 16.69 -2.30
C LEU A 140 12.87 16.38 -1.68
N VAL A 141 11.94 17.33 -1.76
CA VAL A 141 10.56 17.18 -1.25
C VAL A 141 9.52 17.15 -2.38
N ASN A 142 9.85 17.72 -3.53
CA ASN A 142 8.90 17.88 -4.63
C ASN A 142 9.25 16.92 -5.78
N PRO A 143 8.31 16.05 -6.21
CA PRO A 143 8.49 15.19 -7.38
C PRO A 143 8.88 15.92 -8.66
N ASN A 144 8.38 17.14 -8.89
CA ASN A 144 8.74 17.89 -10.10
C ASN A 144 10.21 18.32 -10.09
N ASP A 145 10.76 18.62 -8.91
CA ASP A 145 12.15 19.03 -8.79
C ASP A 145 13.11 17.84 -8.89
N SER A 146 12.67 16.63 -8.51
CA SER A 146 13.45 15.40 -8.78
C SER A 146 13.53 15.12 -10.28
N VAL A 147 12.45 15.31 -11.03
CA VAL A 147 12.46 15.19 -12.51
C VAL A 147 13.43 16.19 -13.13
N LYS A 148 13.40 17.45 -12.69
CA LYS A 148 14.35 18.49 -13.18
C LYS A 148 15.81 18.08 -12.93
N LEU A 149 16.13 17.64 -11.71
CA LEU A 149 17.49 17.23 -11.36
C LEU A 149 17.95 15.99 -12.15
N ILE A 150 17.09 14.98 -12.27
CA ILE A 150 17.40 13.77 -13.05
C ILE A 150 17.67 14.13 -14.52
N ASN A 151 16.85 15.01 -15.09
CA ASN A 151 17.06 15.50 -16.46
C ASN A 151 18.36 16.31 -16.59
N PHE A 152 18.69 17.17 -15.63
CA PHE A 152 19.94 17.91 -15.63
C PHE A 152 21.16 16.97 -15.59
N VAL A 153 21.17 16.02 -14.66
CA VAL A 153 22.26 15.04 -14.50
C VAL A 153 22.40 14.17 -15.76
N THR A 154 21.29 13.69 -16.32
CA THR A 154 21.27 12.84 -17.53
C THR A 154 21.84 13.57 -18.75
N ASN A 155 21.59 14.87 -18.88
CA ASN A 155 21.99 15.66 -20.04
C ASN A 155 23.32 16.41 -19.87
N ASN A 156 23.98 16.29 -18.71
CA ASN A 156 25.26 16.93 -18.45
C ASN A 156 26.41 15.96 -18.78
N SER A 157 27.15 16.25 -19.86
CA SER A 157 28.21 15.37 -20.36
C SER A 157 29.34 15.13 -19.34
N TYR A 158 29.72 16.14 -18.57
CA TYR A 158 30.78 16.01 -17.56
C TYR A 158 30.36 15.09 -16.41
N ILE A 159 29.12 15.26 -15.93
CA ILE A 159 28.57 14.40 -14.88
C ILE A 159 28.41 12.97 -15.38
N GLN A 160 27.93 12.79 -16.62
CA GLN A 160 27.78 11.46 -17.23
C GLN A 160 29.12 10.75 -17.44
N GLU A 161 30.18 11.48 -17.80
CA GLU A 161 31.53 10.92 -17.95
C GLU A 161 32.05 10.32 -16.64
N GLY A 162 31.80 10.98 -15.51
CA GLY A 162 32.23 10.52 -14.18
C GLY A 162 31.25 9.62 -13.43
N LEU A 163 30.09 9.30 -14.02
CA LEU A 163 29.01 8.60 -13.32
C LEU A 163 29.36 7.12 -13.08
N LEU A 164 29.46 6.74 -11.81
CA LEU A 164 29.70 5.37 -11.39
C LEU A 164 28.41 4.55 -11.37
N GLN A 165 28.54 3.24 -11.16
CA GLN A 165 27.39 2.35 -11.13
C GLN A 165 26.53 2.60 -9.86
N PRO A 166 25.19 2.67 -10.00
CA PRO A 166 24.30 2.89 -8.86
C PRO A 166 24.15 1.63 -8.00
N ASN A 167 23.59 1.83 -6.80
CA ASN A 167 23.11 0.74 -5.94
C ASN A 167 22.10 -0.14 -6.70
N PRO A 168 22.39 -1.42 -6.96
CA PRO A 168 21.49 -2.28 -7.73
C PRO A 168 20.22 -2.69 -6.96
N PHE A 169 20.19 -2.52 -5.63
CA PHE A 169 19.02 -2.80 -4.80
C PHE A 169 17.99 -1.67 -4.81
N ALA A 170 18.40 -0.45 -5.21
CA ALA A 170 17.52 0.70 -5.28
C ALA A 170 16.89 0.83 -6.68
N PHE A 171 15.71 1.46 -6.75
CA PHE A 171 15.16 1.89 -8.03
C PHE A 171 16.14 2.85 -8.71
N ASN A 172 16.38 2.69 -10.01
CA ASN A 172 17.32 3.55 -10.73
C ASN A 172 16.86 3.82 -12.16
N ILE A 173 17.20 5.03 -12.63
CA ILE A 173 16.97 5.49 -14.00
C ILE A 173 18.26 6.15 -14.46
N ASN A 174 18.76 5.77 -15.63
CA ASN A 174 19.95 6.37 -16.24
C ASN A 174 21.17 6.46 -15.30
N GLY A 175 21.41 5.42 -14.49
CA GLY A 175 22.54 5.40 -13.56
C GLY A 175 22.32 6.15 -12.24
N ILE A 176 21.14 6.75 -12.03
CA ILE A 176 20.78 7.52 -10.84
C ILE A 176 19.85 6.67 -9.97
N ALA A 177 20.29 6.32 -8.76
CA ALA A 177 19.47 5.54 -7.82
C ALA A 177 18.61 6.43 -6.92
N MET A 178 17.45 5.92 -6.53
CA MET A 178 16.44 6.62 -5.74
C MET A 178 15.96 5.77 -4.56
N ALA A 179 15.69 6.43 -3.44
CA ALA A 179 15.15 5.80 -2.23
C ALA A 179 14.21 6.75 -1.49
N SER A 180 13.40 6.19 -0.58
CA SER A 180 12.59 6.90 0.42
C SER A 180 12.66 6.05 1.70
N ASP A 181 12.96 6.66 2.83
CA ASP A 181 13.29 5.93 4.06
C ASP A 181 13.00 6.72 5.35
N GLY A 182 12.31 7.86 5.26
CA GLY A 182 12.01 8.75 6.37
C GLY A 182 13.27 9.12 7.17
N ARG A 183 13.31 8.67 8.42
CA ARG A 183 14.44 8.90 9.34
C ARG A 183 15.44 7.73 9.41
N LEU A 184 15.31 6.73 8.55
CA LEU A 184 16.21 5.59 8.46
C LEU A 184 17.31 5.84 7.41
N SER A 185 18.11 4.80 7.16
CA SER A 185 19.03 4.72 6.03
C SER A 185 18.67 3.51 5.19
N TYR A 186 18.17 3.74 3.98
CA TYR A 186 17.82 2.68 3.02
C TYR A 186 18.95 1.65 2.85
N ASN A 187 20.16 2.12 2.56
CA ASN A 187 21.33 1.25 2.35
C ASN A 187 21.69 0.45 3.62
N SER A 188 21.52 1.04 4.80
CA SER A 188 21.75 0.35 6.08
C SER A 188 20.69 -0.74 6.30
N THR A 189 19.43 -0.45 6.00
CA THR A 189 18.33 -1.42 6.09
C THR A 189 18.54 -2.59 5.13
N VAL A 190 18.94 -2.33 3.88
CA VAL A 190 19.28 -3.37 2.90
C VAL A 190 20.44 -4.24 3.41
N ALA A 191 21.53 -3.62 3.89
CA ALA A 191 22.67 -4.36 4.44
C ALA A 191 22.27 -5.25 5.63
N HIS A 192 21.39 -4.75 6.49
CA HIS A 192 20.86 -5.51 7.62
C HIS A 192 20.05 -6.73 7.15
N LEU A 193 19.10 -6.53 6.24
CA LEU A 193 18.30 -7.62 5.67
C LEU A 193 19.15 -8.71 5.03
N ILE A 194 20.19 -8.32 4.30
CA ILE A 194 21.16 -9.26 3.73
C ILE A 194 21.88 -10.04 4.84
N SER A 195 22.34 -9.39 5.90
CA SER A 195 22.99 -10.10 7.02
C SER A 195 22.07 -11.10 7.69
N LEU A 196 20.79 -10.74 7.95
CA LEU A 196 19.83 -11.64 8.59
C LEU A 196 19.49 -12.84 7.71
N TYR A 197 19.29 -12.61 6.40
CA TYR A 197 19.05 -13.67 5.44
C TYR A 197 20.22 -14.65 5.37
N ILE A 198 21.44 -14.15 5.27
CA ILE A 198 22.63 -15.00 5.16
C ILE A 198 22.88 -15.76 6.47
N ASP A 199 22.67 -15.13 7.62
CA ASP A 199 22.78 -15.79 8.92
C ASP A 199 21.73 -16.90 9.09
N GLU A 200 20.48 -16.68 8.65
CA GLU A 200 19.45 -17.72 8.61
C GLU A 200 19.88 -18.91 7.73
N LYS A 201 20.43 -18.64 6.54
CA LYS A 201 20.96 -19.69 5.64
C LYS A 201 22.15 -20.43 6.25
N LYS A 202 23.01 -19.74 7.01
CA LYS A 202 24.11 -20.35 7.76
C LYS A 202 23.58 -21.29 8.85
N ARG A 203 22.69 -20.79 9.72
CA ARG A 203 22.11 -21.54 10.85
C ARG A 203 21.34 -22.78 10.39
N THR A 204 20.69 -22.71 9.22
CA THR A 204 19.93 -23.82 8.64
C THR A 204 20.76 -24.73 7.72
N ASN A 205 22.08 -24.54 7.66
CA ASN A 205 22.99 -25.29 6.77
C ASN A 205 22.56 -25.27 5.29
N SER A 206 22.04 -24.13 4.82
CA SER A 206 21.47 -23.97 3.47
C SER A 206 22.13 -22.84 2.66
N LEU A 207 23.39 -22.49 2.97
CA LEU A 207 24.18 -21.47 2.27
C LEU A 207 24.23 -21.67 0.74
N ASN A 208 24.26 -22.92 0.27
CA ASN A 208 24.26 -23.24 -1.17
C ASN A 208 22.97 -22.80 -1.90
N THR A 209 21.88 -22.54 -1.16
CA THR A 209 20.61 -22.06 -1.71
C THR A 209 20.55 -20.54 -1.87
N ILE A 210 21.59 -19.80 -1.47
CA ILE A 210 21.63 -18.34 -1.60
C ILE A 210 21.54 -17.94 -3.08
N ASN A 211 20.45 -17.24 -3.40
CA ASN A 211 20.22 -16.55 -4.66
C ASN A 211 19.26 -15.37 -4.42
N ILE A 212 19.07 -14.54 -5.45
CA ILE A 212 18.19 -13.36 -5.41
C ILE A 212 16.72 -13.69 -5.11
N ASP A 213 16.15 -14.74 -5.70
CA ASP A 213 14.74 -15.07 -5.51
C ASP A 213 14.45 -15.48 -4.05
N ASN A 214 15.34 -16.32 -3.48
CA ASN A 214 15.27 -16.73 -2.09
C ASN A 214 15.46 -15.55 -1.13
N PHE A 215 16.26 -14.54 -1.50
CA PHE A 215 16.43 -13.33 -0.71
C PHE A 215 15.17 -12.48 -0.69
N TYR A 216 14.53 -12.24 -1.84
CA TYR A 216 13.27 -11.49 -1.85
C TYR A 216 12.11 -12.27 -1.21
N ASN A 217 12.07 -13.60 -1.34
CA ASN A 217 11.13 -14.44 -0.59
C ASN A 217 11.35 -14.31 0.93
N TYR A 218 12.60 -14.28 1.37
CA TYR A 218 12.93 -14.01 2.77
C TYR A 218 12.42 -12.64 3.23
N ILE A 219 12.67 -11.57 2.46
CA ILE A 219 12.20 -10.22 2.80
C ILE A 219 10.67 -10.17 2.90
N ASN A 220 9.96 -10.78 1.95
CA ASN A 220 8.49 -10.85 1.96
C ASN A 220 7.97 -11.57 3.21
N ASN A 221 8.55 -12.72 3.56
CA ASN A 221 8.15 -13.47 4.75
C ASN A 221 8.45 -12.69 6.03
N TYR A 222 9.64 -12.10 6.11
CA TYR A 222 10.03 -11.28 7.24
C TYR A 222 9.12 -10.06 7.38
N TYR A 223 8.80 -9.37 6.28
CA TYR A 223 7.87 -8.24 6.25
C TYR A 223 6.51 -8.63 6.81
N ASN A 224 5.92 -9.71 6.29
CA ASN A 224 4.60 -10.17 6.73
C ASN A 224 4.58 -10.49 8.22
N TYR A 225 5.64 -11.14 8.74
CA TYR A 225 5.75 -11.46 10.16
C TYR A 225 6.00 -10.22 11.03
N ALA A 226 6.99 -9.40 10.66
CA ALA A 226 7.45 -8.27 11.47
C ALA A 226 6.37 -7.20 11.65
N PHE A 227 5.43 -7.07 10.71
CA PHE A 227 4.40 -6.03 10.74
C PHE A 227 2.97 -6.55 10.96
N SER A 228 2.80 -7.82 11.35
CA SER A 228 1.48 -8.39 11.65
C SER A 228 1.14 -8.49 13.14
N SER A 229 2.13 -8.51 14.03
CA SER A 229 1.89 -8.68 15.48
C SER A 229 2.92 -7.93 16.33
N ASN A 230 2.64 -7.84 17.63
CA ASN A 230 3.57 -7.23 18.58
C ASN A 230 4.88 -8.05 18.73
N GLU A 231 4.80 -9.37 18.67
CA GLU A 231 5.99 -10.24 18.60
C GLU A 231 6.83 -9.94 17.36
N GLY A 232 6.17 -9.67 16.23
CA GLY A 232 6.81 -9.20 15.01
C GLY A 232 7.61 -7.90 15.24
N PHE A 233 7.02 -6.95 15.96
CA PHE A 233 7.70 -5.69 16.32
C PHE A 233 8.87 -5.91 17.28
N GLU A 234 8.73 -6.78 18.28
CA GLU A 234 9.82 -7.11 19.18
C GLU A 234 10.94 -7.87 18.46
N LYS A 235 10.62 -8.73 17.49
CA LYS A 235 11.61 -9.37 16.62
C LYS A 235 12.33 -8.35 15.75
N LEU A 236 11.59 -7.42 15.14
CA LEU A 236 12.17 -6.31 14.37
C LEU A 236 13.13 -5.49 15.25
N LYS A 237 12.73 -5.17 16.48
CA LYS A 237 13.56 -4.45 17.44
C LYS A 237 14.82 -5.23 17.81
N GLN A 238 14.70 -6.53 18.08
CA GLN A 238 15.83 -7.40 18.40
C GLN A 238 16.82 -7.48 17.24
N ASP A 239 16.32 -7.79 16.04
CA ASP A 239 17.15 -7.97 14.85
C ASP A 239 17.83 -6.67 14.46
N PHE A 240 17.07 -5.57 14.41
CA PHE A 240 17.61 -4.26 14.07
C PHE A 240 18.38 -3.59 15.22
N ARG A 241 18.52 -4.26 16.38
CA ARG A 241 19.22 -3.80 17.59
C ARG A 241 18.77 -2.40 18.02
N ILE A 242 17.46 -2.18 18.00
CA ILE A 242 16.86 -0.90 18.37
C ILE A 242 16.85 -0.81 19.89
N GLN A 243 17.48 0.23 20.43
CA GLN A 243 17.57 0.45 21.87
C GLN A 243 16.27 1.03 22.43
N GLY A 244 15.84 0.53 23.60
CA GLY A 244 14.61 0.96 24.24
C GLY A 244 13.36 0.52 23.48
N ASP A 245 12.23 1.16 23.77
CA ASP A 245 10.99 0.90 23.04
C ASP A 245 11.09 1.47 21.62
N ILE A 246 10.68 0.67 20.64
CA ILE A 246 10.67 1.10 19.25
C ILE A 246 9.50 2.07 19.04
N PRO A 247 9.74 3.35 18.68
CA PRO A 247 8.65 4.29 18.43
C PRO A 247 7.76 3.81 17.28
N THR A 248 6.45 4.04 17.38
CA THR A 248 5.46 3.70 16.32
C THR A 248 5.90 4.25 14.96
N GLN A 249 6.35 5.50 14.92
CA GLN A 249 6.92 6.13 13.73
C GLN A 249 8.07 5.32 13.11
N GLN A 250 8.94 4.76 13.94
CA GLN A 250 10.11 4.03 13.46
C GLN A 250 9.70 2.70 12.83
N ILE A 251 8.68 2.00 13.38
CA ILE A 251 8.08 0.82 12.75
C ILE A 251 7.51 1.17 11.38
N VAL A 252 6.75 2.25 11.27
CA VAL A 252 6.18 2.69 10.00
C VAL A 252 7.27 3.02 8.98
N ASN A 253 8.36 3.67 9.39
CA ASN A 253 9.50 3.91 8.50
C ASN A 253 10.13 2.60 8.00
N TYR A 254 10.31 1.58 8.86
CA TYR A 254 10.80 0.27 8.43
C TYR A 254 9.83 -0.40 7.46
N LYS A 255 8.53 -0.37 7.77
CA LYS A 255 7.46 -0.90 6.90
C LYS A 255 7.55 -0.29 5.51
N ASN A 256 7.63 1.04 5.41
CA ASN A 256 7.75 1.76 4.14
C ASN A 256 9.02 1.38 3.37
N VAL A 257 10.18 1.31 4.03
CA VAL A 257 11.44 0.91 3.37
C VAL A 257 11.36 -0.52 2.82
N PHE A 258 10.76 -1.45 3.58
CA PHE A 258 10.61 -2.83 3.14
C PHE A 258 9.63 -2.93 1.96
N GLU A 259 8.50 -2.22 2.02
CA GLU A 259 7.55 -2.10 0.89
C GLU A 259 8.28 -1.63 -0.38
N LEU A 260 9.14 -0.60 -0.27
CA LEU A 260 9.92 -0.11 -1.41
C LEU A 260 10.90 -1.17 -1.95
N ILE A 261 11.65 -1.86 -1.08
CA ILE A 261 12.57 -2.93 -1.49
C ILE A 261 11.82 -4.06 -2.22
N ILE A 262 10.65 -4.44 -1.73
CA ILE A 262 9.82 -5.49 -2.35
C ILE A 262 9.28 -5.03 -3.70
N LYS A 263 8.69 -3.84 -3.78
CA LYS A 263 8.10 -3.29 -5.01
C LYS A 263 9.16 -3.09 -6.10
N THR A 264 10.36 -2.64 -5.75
CA THR A 264 11.45 -2.41 -6.71
C THR A 264 12.01 -3.68 -7.37
N ASN A 265 11.72 -4.86 -6.82
CA ASN A 265 12.07 -6.15 -7.46
C ASN A 265 11.12 -6.52 -8.62
N GLN A 266 9.96 -5.86 -8.74
CA GLN A 266 9.00 -6.10 -9.82
C GLN A 266 9.56 -5.60 -11.15
N GLU A 267 9.42 -6.40 -12.22
CA GLU A 267 10.03 -6.08 -13.52
C GLU A 267 9.47 -4.83 -14.19
N ASN A 268 8.25 -4.44 -13.82
CA ASN A 268 7.52 -3.30 -14.35
C ASN A 268 7.48 -2.10 -13.39
N PHE A 269 8.30 -2.08 -12.33
CA PHE A 269 8.31 -0.94 -11.40
C PHE A 269 8.86 0.32 -12.09
N THR A 270 8.05 1.38 -12.13
CA THR A 270 8.34 2.62 -12.86
C THR A 270 8.70 3.79 -11.95
N PHE A 271 9.14 4.90 -12.55
CA PHE A 271 9.31 6.16 -11.83
C PHE A 271 8.01 6.61 -11.16
N GLN A 272 6.87 6.41 -11.84
CA GLN A 272 5.57 6.81 -11.31
C GLN A 272 5.21 5.99 -10.08
N ASP A 273 5.51 4.69 -10.06
CA ASP A 273 5.29 3.83 -8.89
C ASP A 273 6.15 4.25 -7.70
N TYR A 274 7.41 4.63 -7.95
CA TYR A 274 8.29 5.22 -6.94
C TYR A 274 7.71 6.52 -6.36
N ILE A 275 7.27 7.45 -7.22
CA ILE A 275 6.66 8.71 -6.79
C ILE A 275 5.36 8.47 -6.03
N SER A 276 4.51 7.55 -6.48
CA SER A 276 3.30 7.17 -5.77
C SER A 276 3.60 6.62 -4.38
N HIS A 277 4.62 5.76 -4.24
CA HIS A 277 5.05 5.28 -2.93
C HIS A 277 5.57 6.41 -2.03
N TYR A 278 6.39 7.31 -2.57
CA TYR A 278 6.88 8.49 -1.84
C TYR A 278 5.73 9.36 -1.33
N GLU A 279 4.75 9.66 -2.19
CA GLU A 279 3.58 10.46 -1.84
C GLU A 279 2.70 9.77 -0.78
N GLU A 280 2.53 8.44 -0.85
CA GLU A 280 1.88 7.66 0.20
C GLU A 280 2.59 7.80 1.56
N CYS A 281 3.93 7.72 1.57
CA CYS A 281 4.74 7.85 2.77
C CYS A 281 4.71 9.27 3.37
N ARG A 282 4.67 10.29 2.51
CA ARG A 282 4.61 11.69 2.93
C ARG A 282 3.21 12.11 3.39
N ASN A 283 2.16 11.48 2.89
CA ASN A 283 0.78 11.84 3.21
C ASN A 283 0.48 11.67 4.71
N SER A 284 0.24 12.78 5.40
CA SER A 284 0.05 12.79 6.85
C SER A 284 -1.14 11.96 7.31
N HIS A 285 -2.21 11.87 6.52
CA HIS A 285 -3.40 11.09 6.87
C HIS A 285 -3.12 9.58 6.77
N ILE A 286 -2.53 9.14 5.65
CA ILE A 286 -2.11 7.74 5.46
C ILE A 286 -1.09 7.34 6.53
N HIS A 287 -0.15 8.24 6.80
CA HIS A 287 0.86 8.02 7.82
C HIS A 287 0.26 7.87 9.22
N GLN A 288 -0.71 8.72 9.60
CA GLN A 288 -1.46 8.58 10.85
C GLN A 288 -2.23 7.26 10.92
N GLN A 289 -2.89 6.83 9.84
CA GLN A 289 -3.56 5.54 9.78
C GLN A 289 -2.59 4.37 10.01
N LYS A 290 -1.41 4.39 9.36
CA LYS A 290 -0.36 3.39 9.56
C LYS A 290 0.13 3.38 11.02
N CYS A 291 0.30 4.55 11.64
CA CYS A 291 0.65 4.66 13.06
C CYS A 291 -0.44 4.09 13.98
N SER A 292 -1.71 4.43 13.76
CA SER A 292 -2.82 3.91 14.56
C SER A 292 -2.92 2.39 14.45
N GLN A 293 -2.72 1.81 13.26
CA GLN A 293 -2.67 0.35 13.09
C GLN A 293 -1.55 -0.29 13.92
N VAL A 294 -0.35 0.28 13.90
CA VAL A 294 0.78 -0.19 14.71
C VAL A 294 0.49 -0.06 16.20
N GLU A 295 -0.16 1.02 16.63
CA GLU A 295 -0.57 1.21 18.04
C GLU A 295 -1.63 0.20 18.46
N THR A 296 -2.62 -0.10 17.60
CA THR A 296 -3.59 -1.18 17.84
C THR A 296 -2.87 -2.51 18.05
N ILE A 297 -1.95 -2.88 17.15
CA ILE A 297 -1.16 -4.12 17.24
C ILE A 297 -0.27 -4.14 18.50
N LYS A 298 0.32 -3.00 18.91
CA LYS A 298 1.08 -2.92 20.16
C LYS A 298 0.19 -3.08 21.38
N SER A 299 -0.99 -2.47 21.37
CA SER A 299 -1.93 -2.48 22.50
C SER A 299 -2.62 -3.83 22.69
N SER A 300 -2.66 -4.68 21.65
CA SER A 300 -3.14 -6.05 21.78
C SER A 300 -2.18 -6.98 22.55
N SER A 301 -1.02 -6.48 23.01
CA SER A 301 -0.09 -7.22 23.88
C SER A 301 -0.52 -7.35 25.35
N ALA A 302 -1.77 -7.00 25.70
CA ALA A 302 -2.39 -7.28 26.99
C ALA A 302 -3.37 -8.44 26.81
N HIS A 303 -2.84 -9.67 26.77
CA HIS A 303 -3.48 -10.90 26.26
C HIS A 303 -3.70 -10.85 24.75
N ASP A 304 -3.12 -11.81 24.01
CA ASP A 304 -3.58 -12.12 22.65
C ASP A 304 -5.10 -12.15 22.72
N SER A 305 -5.73 -11.20 22.04
CA SER A 305 -7.16 -11.08 22.12
C SER A 305 -7.74 -12.40 21.60
N LYS A 306 -8.86 -12.85 22.20
CA LYS A 306 -9.58 -14.05 21.73
C LYS A 306 -9.73 -14.04 20.19
N ASN A 307 -9.87 -12.86 19.60
CA ASN A 307 -9.95 -12.64 18.16
C ASN A 307 -8.66 -12.94 17.39
N GLU A 308 -7.47 -12.54 17.87
CA GLU A 308 -6.20 -12.85 17.20
C GLU A 308 -5.91 -14.35 17.20
N ILE A 309 -6.19 -15.03 18.33
CA ILE A 309 -6.09 -16.49 18.40
C ILE A 309 -7.08 -17.17 17.47
N ASN A 310 -8.28 -16.58 17.32
CA ASN A 310 -9.27 -17.06 16.38
C ASN A 310 -8.82 -16.92 14.92
N GLU A 311 -8.27 -15.78 14.54
CA GLU A 311 -7.73 -15.59 13.17
C GLU A 311 -6.56 -16.54 12.89
N LEU A 312 -5.67 -16.74 13.86
CA LEU A 312 -4.57 -17.69 13.72
C LEU A 312 -5.10 -19.13 13.61
N LEU A 313 -6.12 -19.51 14.40
CA LEU A 313 -6.78 -20.81 14.29
C LEU A 313 -7.40 -21.02 12.91
N LEU A 314 -8.11 -20.01 12.39
CA LEU A 314 -8.71 -20.06 11.05
C LEU A 314 -7.64 -20.19 9.95
N PHE A 315 -6.52 -19.47 10.08
CA PHE A 315 -5.38 -19.59 9.18
C PHE A 315 -4.79 -21.02 9.20
N ILE A 316 -4.60 -21.61 10.38
CA ILE A 316 -4.12 -22.99 10.54
C ILE A 316 -5.09 -23.96 9.88
N ILE A 317 -6.39 -23.85 10.17
CA ILE A 317 -7.44 -24.71 9.61
C ILE A 317 -7.44 -24.61 8.09
N ASN A 318 -7.48 -23.40 7.52
CA ASN A 318 -7.52 -23.19 6.07
C ASN A 318 -6.26 -23.77 5.39
N THR A 319 -5.08 -23.52 5.96
CA THR A 319 -3.82 -24.02 5.42
C THR A 319 -3.75 -25.55 5.45
N MET A 320 -4.28 -26.17 6.50
CA MET A 320 -4.33 -27.63 6.62
C MET A 320 -5.43 -28.24 5.73
N ILE A 321 -6.57 -27.57 5.54
CA ILE A 321 -7.65 -27.97 4.63
C ILE A 321 -7.15 -28.00 3.19
N GLU A 322 -6.38 -27.00 2.75
CA GLU A 322 -5.81 -27.01 1.39
C GLU A 322 -5.01 -28.29 1.11
N LYS A 323 -4.31 -28.81 2.12
CA LYS A 323 -3.50 -30.03 1.98
C LYS A 323 -4.31 -31.31 2.12
N TYR A 324 -5.13 -31.41 3.17
CA TYR A 324 -5.79 -32.66 3.54
C TYR A 324 -7.18 -32.80 2.92
N GLN A 325 -7.76 -31.71 2.39
CA GLN A 325 -9.06 -31.65 1.72
C GLN A 325 -10.24 -32.17 2.55
N ASP A 326 -10.06 -32.33 3.85
CA ASP A 326 -11.02 -32.91 4.78
C ASP A 326 -10.96 -32.17 6.12
N LEU A 327 -12.06 -31.51 6.48
CA LEU A 327 -12.16 -30.68 7.69
C LEU A 327 -12.04 -31.53 8.96
N ASP A 328 -12.63 -32.73 8.99
CA ASP A 328 -12.63 -33.59 10.18
C ASP A 328 -11.23 -34.11 10.48
N ILE A 329 -10.48 -34.47 9.44
CA ILE A 329 -9.06 -34.85 9.58
C ILE A 329 -8.23 -33.66 10.10
N VAL A 330 -8.50 -32.45 9.60
CA VAL A 330 -7.80 -31.23 10.03
C VAL A 330 -8.06 -30.91 11.50
N LEU A 331 -9.33 -30.87 11.90
CA LEU A 331 -9.71 -30.57 13.28
C LEU A 331 -9.17 -31.62 14.25
N ASN A 332 -9.21 -32.91 13.88
CA ASN A 332 -8.62 -33.97 14.70
C ASN A 332 -7.10 -33.82 14.86
N ASN A 333 -6.38 -33.48 13.79
CA ASN A 333 -4.93 -33.27 13.88
C ASN A 333 -4.57 -32.07 14.77
N ILE A 334 -5.28 -30.95 14.63
CA ILE A 334 -5.03 -29.78 15.51
C ILE A 334 -5.38 -30.12 16.96
N ASN A 335 -6.47 -30.85 17.20
CA ASN A 335 -6.83 -31.32 18.54
C ASN A 335 -5.74 -32.21 19.15
N GLN A 336 -5.15 -33.14 18.37
CA GLN A 336 -4.04 -33.97 18.83
C GLN A 336 -2.79 -33.14 19.14
N TYR A 337 -2.48 -32.12 18.34
CA TYR A 337 -1.39 -31.18 18.65
C TYR A 337 -1.63 -30.43 19.96
N ILE A 338 -2.83 -29.90 20.17
CA ILE A 338 -3.20 -29.20 21.40
C ILE A 338 -3.04 -30.12 22.61
N ASN A 339 -3.58 -31.35 22.54
CA ASN A 339 -3.55 -32.28 23.66
C ASN A 339 -2.17 -32.85 23.97
N THR A 340 -1.35 -33.14 22.94
CA THR A 340 -0.09 -33.88 23.12
C THR A 340 1.17 -33.02 23.01
N GLY A 341 1.08 -31.83 22.42
CA GLY A 341 2.23 -31.01 22.06
C GLY A 341 3.06 -31.58 20.90
N ASN A 342 2.65 -32.69 20.29
CA ASN A 342 3.40 -33.31 19.21
C ASN A 342 3.20 -32.54 17.90
N GLU A 343 4.20 -31.75 17.52
CA GLU A 343 4.21 -30.92 16.30
C GLU A 343 4.01 -31.70 15.00
N ASN A 344 4.19 -33.03 14.99
CA ASN A 344 3.99 -33.84 13.79
C ASN A 344 2.54 -33.85 13.30
N TYR A 345 1.57 -33.55 14.17
CA TYR A 345 0.17 -33.39 13.77
C TYR A 345 -0.08 -32.09 12.99
N ILE A 346 0.81 -31.09 13.06
CA ILE A 346 0.76 -29.89 12.23
C ILE A 346 1.55 -30.13 10.94
N THR A 347 1.00 -29.73 9.79
CA THR A 347 1.66 -29.94 8.49
C THR A 347 2.87 -29.01 8.30
N ARG A 348 3.91 -29.48 7.59
CA ARG A 348 5.00 -28.61 7.09
C ARG A 348 4.63 -27.79 5.85
N TYR A 349 3.45 -28.03 5.27
CA TYR A 349 2.96 -27.32 4.10
C TYR A 349 2.90 -25.82 4.40
N LYS A 350 3.47 -25.01 3.49
CA LYS A 350 3.65 -23.56 3.65
C LYS A 350 4.39 -23.15 4.94
N GLY A 351 5.26 -24.01 5.48
CA GLY A 351 6.01 -23.73 6.71
C GLY A 351 5.16 -23.63 7.98
N LEU A 352 3.92 -24.14 7.94
CA LEU A 352 2.96 -23.97 9.02
C LEU A 352 3.47 -24.55 10.35
N ARG A 353 4.12 -25.72 10.31
CA ARG A 353 4.67 -26.35 11.52
C ARG A 353 5.69 -25.46 12.21
N GLU A 354 6.70 -24.97 11.49
CA GLU A 354 7.71 -24.10 12.08
C GLU A 354 7.08 -22.82 12.66
N ASN A 355 6.06 -22.28 12.00
CA ASN A 355 5.35 -21.08 12.47
C ASN A 355 4.59 -21.35 13.78
N ILE A 356 3.91 -22.49 13.88
CA ILE A 356 3.10 -22.84 15.06
C ILE A 356 3.97 -23.27 16.23
N THR A 357 5.01 -24.09 16.01
CA THR A 357 5.92 -24.53 17.08
C THR A 357 6.66 -23.36 17.73
N ASN A 358 6.97 -22.30 16.99
CA ASN A 358 7.64 -21.11 17.52
C ASN A 358 6.68 -20.05 18.09
N SER A 359 5.38 -20.33 18.13
CA SER A 359 4.35 -19.39 18.63
C SER A 359 3.79 -19.82 19.99
N LYS A 360 3.10 -18.91 20.69
CA LYS A 360 2.31 -19.23 21.91
C LYS A 360 0.90 -19.76 21.61
N PHE A 361 0.63 -20.12 20.35
CA PHE A 361 -0.71 -20.53 19.91
C PHE A 361 -1.28 -21.66 20.78
N ARG A 362 -0.47 -22.66 21.10
CA ARG A 362 -0.91 -23.83 21.88
C ARG A 362 -1.29 -23.44 23.30
N GLU A 363 -0.48 -22.64 23.99
CA GLU A 363 -0.76 -22.16 25.34
C GLU A 363 -2.02 -21.28 25.36
N ASN A 364 -2.15 -20.40 24.36
CA ASN A 364 -3.24 -19.44 24.29
C ASN A 364 -4.57 -20.12 23.96
N ILE A 365 -4.60 -21.07 23.02
CA ILE A 365 -5.83 -21.81 22.71
C ILE A 365 -6.24 -22.71 23.88
N ILE A 366 -5.32 -23.35 24.59
CA ILE A 366 -5.64 -24.13 25.81
C ILE A 366 -6.30 -23.22 26.85
N THR A 367 -5.72 -22.04 27.09
CA THR A 367 -6.28 -21.06 28.05
C THR A 367 -7.71 -20.64 27.66
N ILE A 368 -7.98 -20.45 26.36
CA ILE A 368 -9.33 -20.12 25.88
C ILE A 368 -10.30 -21.29 26.10
N LEU A 369 -9.89 -22.52 25.77
CA LEU A 369 -10.74 -23.70 25.92
C LEU A 369 -11.09 -23.97 27.39
N GLU A 370 -10.10 -23.86 28.28
CA GLU A 370 -10.28 -24.03 29.72
C GLU A 370 -11.16 -22.92 30.32
N SER A 371 -10.90 -21.65 29.98
CA SER A 371 -11.67 -20.51 30.50
C SER A 371 -13.13 -20.50 30.06
N ASN A 372 -13.46 -21.08 28.89
CA ASN A 372 -14.83 -21.15 28.36
C ASN A 372 -15.48 -22.53 28.59
N ASN A 373 -14.79 -23.48 29.23
CA ASN A 373 -15.24 -24.86 29.43
C ASN A 373 -15.81 -25.50 28.15
N ILE A 374 -15.11 -25.33 27.03
CA ILE A 374 -15.51 -25.81 25.70
C ILE A 374 -14.41 -26.70 25.10
N ASN A 375 -14.79 -27.74 24.38
CA ASN A 375 -13.82 -28.57 23.66
C ASN A 375 -13.40 -27.91 22.33
N PHE A 376 -12.20 -28.26 21.86
CA PHE A 376 -11.61 -27.66 20.67
C PHE A 376 -12.44 -27.81 19.39
N ILE A 377 -13.09 -28.97 19.21
CA ILE A 377 -13.86 -29.24 17.99
C ILE A 377 -15.08 -28.31 17.92
N ASN A 378 -15.85 -28.22 19.01
CA ASN A 378 -17.00 -27.32 19.08
C ASN A 378 -16.57 -25.86 18.91
N TYR A 379 -15.50 -25.44 19.59
CA TYR A 379 -14.95 -24.10 19.46
C TYR A 379 -14.60 -23.73 18.01
N SER A 380 -13.96 -24.66 17.29
CA SER A 380 -13.55 -24.46 15.90
C SER A 380 -14.74 -24.42 14.94
N GLN A 381 -15.76 -25.26 15.19
CA GLN A 381 -16.99 -25.28 14.38
C GLN A 381 -17.79 -23.99 14.53
N ASP A 382 -17.96 -23.50 15.77
CA ASP A 382 -18.63 -22.22 16.05
C ASP A 382 -17.90 -21.05 15.38
N LEU A 383 -16.57 -21.05 15.44
CA LEU A 383 -15.75 -20.01 14.82
C LEU A 383 -15.85 -20.02 13.28
N LEU A 384 -15.83 -21.20 12.65
CA LEU A 384 -16.03 -21.35 11.21
C LEU A 384 -17.43 -20.88 10.78
N GLN A 385 -18.45 -21.09 11.62
CA GLN A 385 -19.80 -20.62 11.36
C GLN A 385 -19.91 -19.09 11.46
N GLN A 386 -19.26 -18.46 12.45
CA GLN A 386 -19.19 -17.00 12.59
C GLN A 386 -18.48 -16.34 11.39
N LYS A 387 -17.36 -16.90 10.93
CA LYS A 387 -16.67 -16.38 9.73
C LYS A 387 -17.47 -16.52 8.45
N LYS A 388 -18.31 -17.54 8.35
CA LYS A 388 -19.22 -17.68 7.22
C LYS A 388 -20.23 -16.53 7.20
N GLN A 389 -20.74 -16.12 8.35
CA GLN A 389 -21.66 -14.98 8.51
C GLN A 389 -20.98 -13.61 8.28
N GLU A 390 -19.70 -13.44 8.66
CA GLU A 390 -18.93 -12.21 8.40
C GLU A 390 -18.56 -12.01 6.91
N LYS A 391 -18.39 -13.09 6.15
CA LYS A 391 -18.19 -13.02 4.69
C LYS A 391 -19.43 -12.49 3.98
N ASP A 392 -20.62 -12.77 4.51
CA ASP A 392 -21.88 -12.30 3.96
C ASP A 392 -22.03 -10.77 4.14
N THR A 393 -21.47 -10.18 5.20
CA THR A 393 -21.51 -8.71 5.47
C THR A 393 -20.51 -7.90 4.64
N ASN A 394 -19.38 -8.49 4.21
CA ASN A 394 -18.43 -7.83 3.30
C ASN A 394 -18.91 -7.82 1.82
N SER A 395 -19.88 -8.66 1.47
CA SER A 395 -20.52 -8.65 0.15
C SER A 395 -21.30 -7.35 -0.11
N ASP A 396 -21.86 -6.74 0.94
CA ASP A 396 -22.60 -5.50 0.84
C ASP A 396 -21.70 -4.34 0.40
N LYS A 397 -20.53 -4.13 1.03
CA LYS A 397 -19.58 -3.08 0.62
C LYS A 397 -19.18 -3.19 -0.87
N LYS A 398 -19.04 -4.42 -1.36
CA LYS A 398 -18.64 -4.73 -2.74
C LYS A 398 -19.71 -4.40 -3.77
N SER A 399 -20.98 -4.72 -3.47
CA SER A 399 -22.15 -4.34 -4.29
C SER A 399 -22.27 -2.82 -4.50
N THR A 400 -21.88 -2.01 -3.50
CA THR A 400 -21.91 -0.54 -3.61
C THR A 400 -20.80 0.02 -4.50
N VAL A 401 -19.59 -0.54 -4.43
CA VAL A 401 -18.48 -0.13 -5.31
C VAL A 401 -18.84 -0.40 -6.77
N GLU A 402 -19.40 -1.57 -7.08
CA GLU A 402 -19.82 -1.91 -8.44
C GLU A 402 -20.92 -0.98 -8.96
N LYS A 403 -21.93 -0.66 -8.15
CA LYS A 403 -22.97 0.31 -8.54
C LYS A 403 -22.40 1.71 -8.77
N SER A 404 -21.42 2.15 -7.97
CA SER A 404 -20.74 3.44 -8.15
C SER A 404 -19.95 3.49 -9.46
N VAL A 405 -19.26 2.40 -9.81
CA VAL A 405 -18.55 2.25 -11.08
C VAL A 405 -19.50 2.32 -12.26
N ILE A 406 -20.62 1.60 -12.19
CA ILE A 406 -21.65 1.62 -13.25
C ILE A 406 -22.22 3.02 -13.44
N LEU A 407 -22.52 3.74 -12.37
CA LEU A 407 -23.02 5.12 -12.46
C LEU A 407 -21.99 6.08 -13.05
N THR A 408 -20.72 5.90 -12.70
CA THR A 408 -19.63 6.67 -13.30
C THR A 408 -19.51 6.36 -14.79
N ILE A 409 -19.65 5.10 -15.22
CA ILE A 409 -19.72 4.72 -16.63
C ILE A 409 -20.89 5.42 -17.33
N ILE A 410 -22.08 5.40 -16.73
CA ILE A 410 -23.27 6.05 -17.30
C ILE A 410 -23.04 7.56 -17.44
N GLU A 411 -22.55 8.24 -16.41
CA GLU A 411 -22.25 9.68 -16.46
C GLU A 411 -21.23 10.00 -17.57
N ILE A 412 -20.16 9.22 -17.68
CA ILE A 412 -19.16 9.41 -18.74
C ILE A 412 -19.79 9.24 -20.12
N LEU A 413 -20.54 8.16 -20.31
CA LEU A 413 -21.17 7.85 -21.58
C LEU A 413 -22.23 8.88 -21.96
N GLU A 414 -23.03 9.39 -21.03
CA GLU A 414 -24.03 10.44 -21.29
C GLU A 414 -23.35 11.73 -21.78
N ILE A 415 -22.36 12.22 -21.03
CA ILE A 415 -21.66 13.47 -21.38
C ILE A 415 -20.95 13.32 -22.74
N MET A 416 -20.23 12.21 -22.93
CA MET A 416 -19.47 12.00 -24.17
C MET A 416 -20.35 11.66 -25.36
N THR A 417 -21.47 10.97 -25.18
CA THR A 417 -22.43 10.66 -26.26
C THR A 417 -23.10 11.94 -26.76
N ASN A 418 -23.51 12.82 -25.85
CA ASN A 418 -24.13 14.10 -26.22
C ASN A 418 -23.19 14.98 -27.06
N LYS A 419 -21.88 14.87 -26.83
CA LYS A 419 -20.88 15.69 -27.51
C LYS A 419 -20.35 15.07 -28.81
N TYR A 420 -20.07 13.78 -28.80
CA TYR A 420 -19.29 13.11 -29.86
C TYR A 420 -20.01 11.89 -30.48
N GLY A 421 -21.16 11.50 -29.95
CA GLY A 421 -21.90 10.31 -30.38
C GLY A 421 -21.51 9.04 -29.63
N LYS A 422 -22.44 8.07 -29.62
CA LYS A 422 -22.39 6.87 -28.76
C LYS A 422 -21.17 5.97 -29.02
N ASN A 423 -20.85 5.69 -30.28
CA ASN A 423 -19.72 4.80 -30.62
C ASN A 423 -18.40 5.42 -30.19
N PHE A 424 -18.23 6.73 -30.43
CA PHE A 424 -17.04 7.47 -30.00
C PHE A 424 -16.90 7.46 -28.48
N ALA A 425 -18.00 7.64 -27.75
CA ALA A 425 -18.01 7.61 -26.29
C ALA A 425 -17.56 6.24 -25.73
N LEU A 426 -18.09 5.14 -26.29
CA LEU A 426 -17.74 3.78 -25.88
C LEU A 426 -16.27 3.45 -26.17
N GLU A 427 -15.79 3.71 -27.39
CA GLU A 427 -14.40 3.43 -27.79
C GLU A 427 -13.39 4.21 -26.95
N ASN A 428 -13.67 5.48 -26.65
CA ASN A 428 -12.78 6.31 -25.84
C ASN A 428 -12.83 5.96 -24.36
N LEU A 429 -13.99 5.56 -23.81
CA LEU A 429 -14.07 5.05 -22.44
C LEU A 429 -13.32 3.73 -22.29
N GLU A 430 -13.50 2.79 -23.23
CA GLU A 430 -12.75 1.54 -23.28
C GLU A 430 -11.23 1.83 -23.37
N GLY A 431 -10.84 2.73 -24.26
CA GLY A 431 -9.46 3.19 -24.41
C GLY A 431 -8.89 3.76 -23.12
N PHE A 432 -9.64 4.66 -22.45
CA PHE A 432 -9.24 5.24 -21.17
C PHE A 432 -9.08 4.18 -20.09
N ILE A 433 -10.02 3.25 -19.96
CA ILE A 433 -9.94 2.18 -18.96
C ILE A 433 -8.70 1.32 -19.20
N LYS A 434 -8.34 1.03 -20.45
CA LYS A 434 -7.14 0.23 -20.78
C LYS A 434 -5.82 0.97 -20.63
N SER A 435 -5.71 2.20 -21.16
CA SER A 435 -4.44 2.92 -21.24
C SER A 435 -4.21 3.89 -20.07
N GLY A 436 -5.27 4.42 -19.48
CA GLY A 436 -5.22 5.50 -18.49
C GLY A 436 -5.07 6.88 -19.09
N GLU A 437 -5.06 7.01 -20.41
CA GLU A 437 -4.81 8.28 -21.11
C GLU A 437 -5.95 9.29 -20.86
N PRO A 438 -5.73 10.37 -20.09
CA PRO A 438 -6.78 11.32 -19.71
C PRO A 438 -7.40 12.04 -20.91
N THR A 439 -6.65 12.15 -22.01
CA THR A 439 -7.06 12.84 -23.23
C THR A 439 -8.26 12.18 -23.92
N LEU A 440 -8.49 10.89 -23.66
CA LEU A 440 -9.62 10.12 -24.16
C LEU A 440 -10.95 10.52 -23.49
N LEU A 441 -10.92 11.19 -22.33
CA LEU A 441 -12.12 11.73 -21.68
C LEU A 441 -12.34 13.21 -22.03
N THR A 442 -13.59 13.67 -22.08
CA THR A 442 -13.89 15.10 -22.27
C THR A 442 -13.58 15.93 -21.02
N LYS A 443 -13.18 17.18 -21.21
CA LYS A 443 -13.01 18.17 -20.12
C LYS A 443 -14.34 18.77 -19.64
N GLU A 444 -15.43 18.49 -20.35
CA GLU A 444 -16.75 19.02 -19.96
C GLU A 444 -17.14 18.55 -18.57
N ASN A 445 -17.74 19.47 -17.80
CA ASN A 445 -18.16 19.21 -16.42
C ASN A 445 -17.03 18.69 -15.51
N ASN A 446 -15.76 19.01 -15.83
CA ASN A 446 -14.57 18.49 -15.14
C ASN A 446 -14.54 16.95 -15.10
N LEU A 447 -15.18 16.27 -16.05
CA LEU A 447 -15.30 14.82 -16.07
C LEU A 447 -13.93 14.15 -16.08
N ARG A 448 -13.03 14.61 -16.95
CA ARG A 448 -11.66 14.12 -17.04
C ARG A 448 -10.94 14.19 -15.70
N GLU A 449 -10.90 15.36 -15.07
CA GLU A 449 -10.21 15.55 -13.79
C GLU A 449 -10.85 14.71 -12.67
N ARG A 450 -12.18 14.57 -12.64
CA ARG A 450 -12.90 13.76 -11.64
C ARG A 450 -12.62 12.26 -11.77
N VAL A 451 -12.62 11.75 -13.00
CA VAL A 451 -12.46 10.31 -13.26
C VAL A 451 -10.99 9.89 -13.18
N VAL A 452 -10.06 10.74 -13.62
CA VAL A 452 -8.61 10.45 -13.58
C VAL A 452 -8.09 10.43 -12.15
N ASN A 453 -8.61 11.29 -11.27
CA ASN A 453 -8.18 11.38 -9.87
C ASN A 453 -8.94 10.43 -8.93
N SER A 454 -9.79 9.55 -9.45
CA SER A 454 -10.56 8.58 -8.64
C SER A 454 -10.01 7.16 -8.76
N SER A 455 -10.53 6.25 -7.93
CA SER A 455 -10.24 4.81 -7.99
C SER A 455 -10.91 4.10 -9.17
N PHE A 456 -11.71 4.81 -9.98
CA PHE A 456 -12.59 4.25 -11.00
C PHE A 456 -11.94 3.17 -11.89
N ARG A 457 -10.75 3.43 -12.46
CA ARG A 457 -10.07 2.42 -13.31
C ARG A 457 -9.73 1.15 -12.55
N LYS A 458 -9.23 1.29 -11.32
CA LYS A 458 -8.89 0.17 -10.46
C LYS A 458 -10.15 -0.63 -10.11
N ASP A 459 -11.20 0.07 -9.70
CA ASP A 459 -12.46 -0.56 -9.31
C ASP A 459 -13.10 -1.32 -10.47
N VAL A 460 -13.01 -0.81 -11.70
CA VAL A 460 -13.42 -1.54 -12.92
C VAL A 460 -12.62 -2.84 -13.07
N PHE A 461 -11.28 -2.79 -12.98
CA PHE A 461 -10.45 -4.00 -13.14
C PHE A 461 -10.68 -5.04 -12.05
N ASP A 462 -10.92 -4.60 -10.82
CA ASP A 462 -11.24 -5.47 -9.70
C ASP A 462 -12.57 -6.23 -10.01
N ILE A 463 -13.61 -5.52 -10.47
CA ILE A 463 -14.90 -6.12 -10.87
C ILE A 463 -14.74 -7.11 -12.04
N LEU A 464 -13.98 -6.75 -13.08
CA LEU A 464 -13.76 -7.61 -14.25
C LEU A 464 -13.07 -8.92 -13.85
N THR A 465 -12.04 -8.83 -13.00
CA THR A 465 -11.28 -9.98 -12.52
C THR A 465 -12.14 -10.91 -11.67
N GLU A 466 -12.96 -10.33 -10.80
CA GLU A 466 -13.81 -11.09 -9.89
C GLU A 466 -14.99 -11.77 -10.56
N ARG A 467 -15.62 -11.09 -11.53
CA ARG A 467 -16.74 -11.65 -12.29
C ARG A 467 -16.30 -12.51 -13.47
N ASN A 468 -14.99 -12.52 -13.78
CA ASN A 468 -14.44 -13.17 -14.96
C ASN A 468 -15.17 -12.75 -16.25
N ILE A 469 -15.40 -11.44 -16.40
CA ILE A 469 -16.05 -10.84 -17.57
C ILE A 469 -15.06 -9.94 -18.31
N ASP A 470 -15.19 -9.83 -19.63
CA ASP A 470 -14.41 -8.88 -20.40
C ASP A 470 -14.99 -7.46 -20.33
N LEU A 471 -14.10 -6.49 -20.52
CA LEU A 471 -14.42 -5.07 -20.45
C LEU A 471 -15.52 -4.64 -21.44
N ASN A 472 -15.57 -5.25 -22.63
CA ASN A 472 -16.53 -4.84 -23.66
C ASN A 472 -17.93 -5.28 -23.29
N ASN A 473 -18.09 -6.51 -22.81
CA ASN A 473 -19.36 -6.99 -22.28
C ASN A 473 -19.80 -6.22 -21.03
N PHE A 474 -18.86 -5.83 -20.15
CA PHE A 474 -19.16 -5.00 -19.00
C PHE A 474 -19.64 -3.59 -19.39
N LEU A 475 -18.96 -2.92 -20.33
CA LEU A 475 -19.36 -1.61 -20.83
C LEU A 475 -20.67 -1.64 -21.60
N LEU A 476 -20.92 -2.70 -22.39
CA LEU A 476 -22.19 -2.89 -23.09
C LEU A 476 -23.34 -3.08 -22.10
N ALA A 477 -23.14 -3.91 -21.06
CA ALA A 477 -24.12 -4.11 -19.99
C ALA A 477 -24.40 -2.80 -19.24
N ALA A 478 -23.36 -2.06 -18.83
CA ALA A 478 -23.51 -0.76 -18.19
C ALA A 478 -24.20 0.27 -19.10
N SER A 479 -23.86 0.28 -20.39
CA SER A 479 -24.51 1.17 -21.39
C SER A 479 -25.98 0.83 -21.64
N SER A 480 -26.40 -0.41 -21.39
CA SER A 480 -27.81 -0.81 -21.49
C SER A 480 -28.65 -0.27 -20.34
N GLN A 481 -28.03 0.03 -19.18
CA GLN A 481 -28.68 0.67 -18.03
C GLN A 481 -28.92 2.18 -18.22
N ILE A 482 -28.37 2.78 -19.27
CA ILE A 482 -28.67 4.17 -19.71
C ILE A 482 -30.17 4.34 -20.05
N ILE A 483 -30.94 3.25 -20.17
CA ILE A 483 -32.39 3.31 -20.39
C ILE A 483 -33.15 3.66 -19.09
N HIS A 484 -32.57 3.44 -17.90
CA HIS A 484 -33.19 3.71 -16.59
C HIS A 484 -32.24 4.38 -15.57
N PRO A 485 -31.56 5.49 -15.89
CA PRO A 485 -30.55 6.11 -15.02
C PRO A 485 -31.14 6.58 -13.68
N ASN A 486 -32.40 7.04 -13.69
CA ASN A 486 -33.08 7.55 -12.50
C ASN A 486 -33.28 6.47 -11.42
N GLU A 487 -33.52 5.22 -11.83
CA GLU A 487 -33.67 4.06 -10.93
C GLU A 487 -32.35 3.79 -10.20
N VAL A 488 -31.24 3.82 -10.93
CA VAL A 488 -29.91 3.54 -10.39
C VAL A 488 -29.46 4.62 -9.39
N TYR A 489 -29.66 5.91 -9.70
CA TYR A 489 -29.35 7.00 -8.78
C TYR A 489 -30.20 6.96 -7.50
N LEU A 490 -31.49 6.62 -7.61
CA LEU A 490 -32.37 6.48 -6.45
C LEU A 490 -31.95 5.31 -5.56
N GLU A 491 -31.66 4.15 -6.14
CA GLU A 491 -31.20 2.99 -5.39
C GLU A 491 -29.86 3.22 -4.69
N GLN A 492 -28.89 3.86 -5.37
CA GLN A 492 -27.59 4.14 -4.77
C GLN A 492 -27.74 5.05 -3.54
N ALA A 493 -28.55 6.11 -3.65
CA ALA A 493 -28.79 7.02 -2.53
C ALA A 493 -29.45 6.32 -1.33
N ILE A 494 -30.37 5.39 -1.58
CA ILE A 494 -31.01 4.55 -0.55
C ILE A 494 -29.95 3.67 0.13
N LEU A 495 -29.14 2.93 -0.63
CA LEU A 495 -28.18 1.98 -0.09
C LEU A 495 -27.04 2.65 0.70
N GLU A 496 -26.52 3.76 0.20
CA GLU A 496 -25.42 4.49 0.85
C GLU A 496 -25.90 5.19 2.13
N THR A 497 -27.12 5.72 2.11
CA THR A 497 -27.74 6.27 3.33
C THR A 497 -28.00 5.15 4.34
N TYR A 498 -28.53 4.01 3.91
CA TYR A 498 -28.77 2.85 4.77
C TYR A 498 -27.48 2.42 5.47
N LYS A 499 -26.41 2.13 4.71
CA LYS A 499 -25.14 1.61 5.24
C LYS A 499 -24.50 2.52 6.26
N LYS A 500 -24.41 3.82 5.95
CA LYS A 500 -23.81 4.80 6.85
C LYS A 500 -24.48 4.80 8.22
N TYR A 501 -25.81 4.79 8.22
CA TYR A 501 -26.58 4.93 9.45
C TYR A 501 -26.80 3.60 10.17
N GLU A 502 -26.80 2.48 9.45
CA GLU A 502 -26.80 1.14 10.07
C GLU A 502 -25.48 0.88 10.79
N MET A 503 -24.34 1.21 10.17
CA MET A 503 -23.03 1.11 10.83
C MET A 503 -22.97 1.95 12.11
N LYS A 504 -23.48 3.19 12.07
CA LYS A 504 -23.57 4.04 13.28
C LYS A 504 -24.50 3.48 14.35
N PHE A 505 -25.56 2.76 13.95
CA PHE A 505 -26.48 2.11 14.88
C PHE A 505 -25.82 0.90 15.54
N GLU A 506 -25.14 0.05 14.77
CA GLU A 506 -24.39 -1.11 15.25
C GLU A 506 -23.23 -0.72 16.19
N GLU A 507 -22.56 0.39 15.90
CA GLU A 507 -21.49 0.96 16.74
C GLU A 507 -22.01 1.67 18.00
N GLY A 508 -23.34 1.77 18.19
CA GLY A 508 -23.96 2.49 19.32
C GLY A 508 -23.80 4.02 19.27
N ILE A 509 -23.36 4.57 18.13
CA ILE A 509 -23.22 6.01 17.88
C ILE A 509 -24.57 6.66 17.60
N SER A 510 -25.53 5.90 17.07
CA SER A 510 -26.89 6.33 16.81
C SER A 510 -27.92 5.40 17.43
N ASN A 511 -29.02 5.95 17.94
CA ASN A 511 -30.16 5.18 18.40
C ASN A 511 -31.16 4.86 17.26
N LEU A 512 -30.86 5.27 16.02
CA LEU A 512 -31.73 5.09 14.87
C LEU A 512 -31.06 4.17 13.86
N SER A 513 -31.76 3.10 13.45
CA SER A 513 -31.25 2.19 12.42
C SER A 513 -31.12 2.89 11.06
N GLY A 514 -30.23 2.37 10.23
CA GLY A 514 -30.06 2.82 8.85
C GLY A 514 -31.34 2.67 8.04
N LYS A 515 -32.11 1.61 8.29
CA LYS A 515 -33.44 1.44 7.66
C LYS A 515 -34.37 2.60 8.03
N TYR A 516 -34.43 2.97 9.31
CA TYR A 516 -35.29 4.06 9.77
C TYR A 516 -34.88 5.40 9.13
N VAL A 517 -33.59 5.74 9.20
CA VAL A 517 -33.08 7.01 8.64
C VAL A 517 -33.32 7.11 7.13
N THR A 518 -33.09 6.04 6.40
CA THR A 518 -33.29 6.00 4.94
C THR A 518 -34.76 6.11 4.56
N THR A 519 -35.64 5.47 5.33
CA THR A 519 -37.10 5.60 5.17
C THR A 519 -37.53 7.05 5.36
N GLN A 520 -37.01 7.75 6.36
CA GLN A 520 -37.31 9.18 6.58
C GLN A 520 -36.75 10.06 5.44
N ALA A 521 -35.57 9.75 4.93
CA ALA A 521 -34.97 10.47 3.80
C ALA A 521 -35.83 10.36 2.53
N LEU A 522 -36.23 9.13 2.18
CA LEU A 522 -37.07 8.89 1.01
C LEU A 522 -38.48 9.46 1.18
N PHE A 523 -39.05 9.39 2.40
CA PHE A 523 -40.30 10.06 2.73
C PHE A 523 -40.20 11.58 2.50
N GLY A 524 -39.10 12.22 2.92
CA GLY A 524 -38.85 13.64 2.69
C GLY A 524 -38.81 14.01 1.20
N LEU A 525 -38.18 13.17 0.37
CA LEU A 525 -38.15 13.35 -1.08
C LEU A 525 -39.54 13.23 -1.71
N ILE A 526 -40.29 12.18 -1.40
CA ILE A 526 -41.63 11.98 -2.02
C ILE A 526 -42.66 12.97 -1.49
N ASN A 527 -42.61 13.31 -0.20
CA ASN A 527 -43.62 14.18 0.40
C ASN A 527 -43.34 15.66 0.08
N GLN A 528 -42.08 16.10 0.14
CA GLN A 528 -41.72 17.52 0.12
C GLN A 528 -40.66 17.89 -0.93
N GLY A 529 -40.15 16.92 -1.71
CA GLY A 529 -39.05 17.17 -2.65
C GLY A 529 -37.71 17.43 -1.96
N LEU A 530 -37.54 17.00 -0.70
CA LEU A 530 -36.34 17.28 0.08
C LEU A 530 -35.29 16.17 -0.06
N TYR A 531 -34.11 16.54 -0.57
CA TYR A 531 -32.96 15.65 -0.69
C TYR A 531 -32.06 15.65 0.57
N THR A 532 -32.30 16.53 1.53
CA THR A 532 -31.41 16.77 2.68
C THR A 532 -31.31 15.60 3.65
N GLY A 533 -32.23 14.63 3.58
CA GLY A 533 -32.20 13.40 4.39
C GLY A 533 -31.18 12.36 3.93
N PHE A 534 -30.78 12.36 2.65
CA PHE A 534 -29.81 11.38 2.10
C PHE A 534 -28.37 11.72 2.46
N THR A 535 -27.47 10.75 2.59
CA THR A 535 -26.06 11.03 2.91
C THR A 535 -25.37 11.89 1.84
N ARG A 536 -24.35 12.68 2.24
CA ARG A 536 -23.48 13.43 1.32
C ARG A 536 -22.28 12.62 0.85
N ASP A 537 -22.06 11.45 1.43
CA ASP A 537 -20.91 10.60 1.10
C ASP A 537 -21.03 10.16 -0.35
N ASN A 538 -19.89 10.03 -1.04
CA ASN A 538 -19.82 9.63 -2.45
C ASN A 538 -20.70 10.47 -3.40
N ASP A 539 -20.94 11.74 -3.05
CA ASP A 539 -21.79 12.68 -3.80
C ASP A 539 -23.23 12.21 -4.07
N VAL A 540 -23.72 11.18 -3.37
CA VAL A 540 -25.02 10.57 -3.71
C VAL A 540 -26.19 11.53 -3.61
N ARG A 541 -26.20 12.44 -2.62
CA ARG A 541 -27.23 13.48 -2.52
C ARG A 541 -27.21 14.42 -3.71
N TYR A 542 -26.02 14.83 -4.15
CA TYR A 542 -25.87 15.73 -5.30
C TYR A 542 -26.34 15.03 -6.59
N ASN A 543 -25.92 13.80 -6.81
CA ASN A 543 -26.31 13.00 -7.96
C ASN A 543 -27.81 12.71 -7.99
N LEU A 544 -28.40 12.37 -6.83
CA LEU A 544 -29.84 12.19 -6.68
C LEU A 544 -30.60 13.47 -7.04
N GLN A 545 -30.17 14.62 -6.49
CA GLN A 545 -30.82 15.91 -6.73
C GLN A 545 -30.73 16.36 -8.20
N LYS A 546 -29.63 16.03 -8.88
CA LYS A 546 -29.40 16.40 -10.29
C LYS A 546 -30.20 15.53 -11.26
N ASN A 547 -30.38 14.24 -10.95
CA ASN A 547 -30.85 13.25 -11.92
C ASN A 547 -32.22 12.63 -11.58
N VAL A 548 -32.71 12.74 -10.36
CA VAL A 548 -33.98 12.13 -9.94
C VAL A 548 -34.89 13.20 -9.37
N SER A 549 -35.91 13.62 -10.14
CA SER A 549 -36.95 14.48 -9.61
C SER A 549 -37.88 13.72 -8.66
N ARG A 550 -38.71 14.45 -7.91
CA ARG A 550 -39.77 13.87 -7.10
C ARG A 550 -40.69 12.95 -7.92
N GLU A 551 -41.08 13.37 -9.12
CA GLU A 551 -41.98 12.59 -9.98
C GLU A 551 -41.29 11.34 -10.55
N ASP A 552 -39.98 11.41 -10.81
CA ASP A 552 -39.19 10.23 -11.17
C ASP A 552 -39.21 9.22 -10.03
N ALA A 553 -38.92 9.64 -8.79
CA ALA A 553 -38.93 8.76 -7.63
C ALA A 553 -40.31 8.12 -7.41
N ILE A 554 -41.40 8.89 -7.56
CA ILE A 554 -42.77 8.38 -7.50
C ILE A 554 -43.01 7.31 -8.57
N THR A 555 -42.61 7.58 -9.80
CA THR A 555 -42.80 6.67 -10.95
C THR A 555 -42.03 5.36 -10.75
N ILE A 556 -40.79 5.45 -10.29
CA ILE A 556 -39.92 4.30 -9.99
C ILE A 556 -40.56 3.42 -8.91
N ILE A 557 -40.99 4.02 -7.79
CA ILE A 557 -41.59 3.28 -6.68
C ILE A 557 -42.90 2.61 -7.10
N LYS A 558 -43.73 3.30 -7.88
CA LYS A 558 -44.96 2.73 -8.44
C LYS A 558 -44.69 1.50 -9.30
N LYS A 559 -43.75 1.62 -10.23
CA LYS A 559 -43.31 0.53 -11.12
C LYS A 559 -42.80 -0.65 -10.30
N GLU A 560 -41.92 -0.40 -9.35
CA GLU A 560 -41.26 -1.45 -8.57
C GLU A 560 -42.19 -2.16 -7.58
N LEU A 561 -43.14 -1.44 -6.97
CA LEU A 561 -44.11 -2.05 -6.06
C LEU A 561 -45.38 -2.55 -6.76
N GLY A 562 -45.53 -2.33 -8.07
CA GLY A 562 -46.72 -2.70 -8.83
C GLY A 562 -47.99 -1.94 -8.42
N ILE A 563 -47.84 -0.68 -7.96
CA ILE A 563 -48.95 0.17 -7.51
C ILE A 563 -49.24 1.28 -8.52
N THR A 564 -50.51 1.65 -8.68
CA THR A 564 -50.95 2.65 -9.68
C THR A 564 -50.84 4.09 -9.15
N GLU A 565 -51.08 4.29 -7.85
CA GLU A 565 -51.03 5.60 -7.18
C GLU A 565 -50.39 5.50 -5.80
N ILE A 566 -49.73 6.59 -5.37
CA ILE A 566 -49.21 6.69 -4.00
C ILE A 566 -50.32 7.27 -3.13
N ASN A 567 -50.85 6.45 -2.23
CA ASN A 567 -51.75 6.91 -1.18
C ASN A 567 -50.95 7.68 -0.12
N TYR A 568 -51.08 9.01 -0.10
CA TYR A 568 -50.36 9.87 0.87
C TYR A 568 -50.70 9.58 2.34
N THR A 569 -51.84 8.94 2.63
CA THR A 569 -52.18 8.48 3.98
C THR A 569 -51.33 7.25 4.41
N GLN A 570 -50.81 6.49 3.45
CA GLN A 570 -49.99 5.28 3.66
C GLN A 570 -48.55 5.45 3.17
N ILE A 571 -48.15 6.65 2.77
CA ILE A 571 -46.85 6.91 2.14
C ILE A 571 -45.66 6.45 3.00
N SER A 572 -45.75 6.56 4.32
CA SER A 572 -44.70 6.03 5.21
C SER A 572 -44.54 4.51 5.07
N GLN A 573 -45.63 3.76 4.91
CA GLN A 573 -45.60 2.31 4.74
C GLN A 573 -45.09 1.93 3.34
N ILE A 574 -45.52 2.67 2.31
CA ILE A 574 -45.07 2.46 0.92
C ILE A 574 -43.57 2.70 0.78
N VAL A 575 -43.07 3.79 1.37
CA VAL A 575 -41.64 4.12 1.39
C VAL A 575 -40.85 3.07 2.14
N GLU A 576 -41.32 2.63 3.30
CA GLU A 576 -40.65 1.59 4.08
C GLU A 576 -40.59 0.26 3.32
N GLN A 577 -41.67 -0.13 2.65
CA GLN A 577 -41.71 -1.34 1.81
C GLN A 577 -40.72 -1.25 0.65
N TYR A 578 -40.62 -0.09 -0.01
CA TYR A 578 -39.67 0.10 -1.10
C TYR A 578 -38.22 0.05 -0.59
N VAL A 579 -37.90 0.74 0.51
CA VAL A 579 -36.57 0.69 1.13
C VAL A 579 -36.22 -0.74 1.52
N GLN A 580 -37.15 -1.48 2.14
CA GLN A 580 -36.93 -2.89 2.47
C GLN A 580 -36.67 -3.74 1.23
N LYS A 581 -37.45 -3.55 0.15
CA LYS A 581 -37.26 -4.27 -1.12
C LYS A 581 -35.87 -4.01 -1.70
N ILE A 582 -35.39 -2.76 -1.68
CA ILE A 582 -34.05 -2.41 -2.18
C ILE A 582 -32.95 -3.05 -1.33
N ILE A 583 -33.11 -3.07 0.00
CA ILE A 583 -32.18 -3.73 0.92
C ILE A 583 -32.18 -5.24 0.67
N ASP A 584 -33.35 -5.88 0.62
CA ASP A 584 -33.50 -7.33 0.42
C ASP A 584 -32.97 -7.79 -0.94
N ASN A 585 -33.21 -7.01 -2.00
CA ASN A 585 -32.69 -7.32 -3.34
C ASN A 585 -31.16 -7.19 -3.40
N ASN A 586 -30.57 -6.30 -2.60
CA ASN A 586 -29.11 -6.24 -2.47
C ASN A 586 -28.56 -7.46 -1.74
N MET A 587 -29.25 -7.93 -0.70
CA MET A 587 -28.86 -9.13 0.06
C MET A 587 -29.15 -10.46 -0.66
N LYS A 588 -30.06 -10.52 -1.63
CA LYS A 588 -30.43 -11.76 -2.37
C LYS A 588 -29.60 -12.03 -3.62
N ASN A 589 -29.03 -11.01 -4.26
CA ASN A 589 -28.15 -11.17 -5.43
C ASN A 589 -26.79 -11.82 -5.09
N THR A 590 -26.60 -12.23 -3.83
CA THR A 590 -25.45 -12.95 -3.29
C THR A 590 -25.60 -14.48 -3.30
N HIS A 591 -26.75 -15.02 -3.75
CA HIS A 591 -27.04 -16.47 -3.72
C HIS A 591 -27.47 -17.08 -5.07
N GLN A 592 -27.42 -16.32 -6.16
CA GLN A 592 -27.47 -16.88 -7.51
C GLN A 592 -26.33 -16.26 -8.31
N PHE A 593 -25.15 -16.88 -8.26
CA PHE A 593 -24.27 -17.25 -9.38
C PHE A 593 -23.09 -18.06 -8.84
#